data_AF-A0A0E0B7I4-F1
#
_entry.id   AF-A0A0E0B7I4-F1
#
_cell.length_a   1.000
_cell.length_b   1.000
_cell.length_c   1.000
_cell.angle_alpha   90.00
_cell.angle_beta   90.00
_cell.angle_gamma   90.00
#
_symmetry.space_group_name_H-M   'P 1'
#
loop_
_entity.id
_entity.type
_entity.pdbx_description
1 polymer ?
#
loop_
_entity_poly.entity_id
_entity_poly.type
_entity_poly.pdbx_seq_one_letter_code
_entity_poly.pdbx_strand_id
1 'polypeptide(L)'
;MTIGLPVREASYRLEDLRFEGNASEPSNKLVDLTCNEFAETIHKCKGRMSYAHAVKFYDATTGEVASFSTRFTFAIAIRSDSSNPTDTKGDGLAFFLAAYPSTIPSNSDGGNLGLLVTKHPKAYGTNRFIAVEFDTYNNTWDPSKTYDHMGVDISAIESAE
;
A
#
# COMPACT_ATOMS: atom_id res chain seq x y z
N MET A 1 -11.16 29.32 -1.42
CA MET A 1 -10.38 29.66 -0.22
C MET A 1 -9.38 28.53 0.00
N THR A 2 -8.16 28.70 -0.49
CA THR A 2 -7.13 27.66 -0.43
C THR A 2 -6.17 28.05 0.68
N ILE A 3 -6.16 27.30 1.77
CA ILE A 3 -5.15 27.44 2.82
C ILE A 3 -4.00 26.50 2.44
N GLY A 4 -3.00 27.05 1.76
CA GLY A 4 -1.75 26.33 1.50
C GLY A 4 -0.91 26.33 2.77
N LEU A 5 -0.87 25.19 3.48
CA LEU A 5 0.08 24.97 4.58
C LEU A 5 1.45 24.56 4.00
N PRO A 6 2.56 24.98 4.64
CA PRO A 6 3.91 24.68 4.15
C PRO A 6 4.18 23.17 4.17
N VAL A 7 4.88 22.70 3.14
CA VAL A 7 5.42 21.34 3.06
C VAL A 7 6.51 21.21 4.14
N ARG A 8 6.16 20.88 5.39
CA ARG A 8 7.15 20.43 6.38
C ARG A 8 7.60 19.01 5.99
N GLU A 9 8.92 18.79 5.91
CA GLU A 9 9.47 17.43 5.96
C GLU A 9 8.95 16.78 7.26
N ALA A 10 8.35 15.60 7.15
CA ALA A 10 7.91 14.86 8.33
C ALA A 10 9.14 14.30 9.06
N SER A 11 9.30 14.63 10.34
CA SER A 11 10.23 13.92 11.22
C SER A 11 9.56 12.65 11.72
N TYR A 12 10.21 11.49 11.57
CA TYR A 12 9.76 10.21 12.11
C TYR A 12 10.80 9.65 13.10
N ARG A 13 10.35 8.74 13.96
CA ARG A 13 11.23 7.91 14.78
C ARG A 13 11.12 6.47 14.30
N LEU A 14 12.25 5.78 14.17
CA LEU A 14 12.26 4.43 13.60
C LEU A 14 11.46 3.45 14.48
N GLU A 15 11.48 3.63 15.79
CA GLU A 15 10.71 2.82 16.73
C GLU A 15 9.19 2.98 16.61
N ASP A 16 8.72 4.03 15.94
CA ASP A 16 7.31 4.26 15.67
C ASP A 16 6.86 3.63 14.34
N LEU A 17 7.77 2.98 13.61
CA LEU A 17 7.50 2.33 12.33
C LEU A 17 7.63 0.81 12.47
N ARG A 18 6.75 0.10 11.75
CA ARG A 18 6.81 -1.35 11.59
C ARG A 18 6.97 -1.70 10.13
N PHE A 19 7.99 -2.52 9.85
CA PHE A 19 8.30 -3.05 8.53
C PHE A 19 7.95 -4.54 8.48
N GLU A 20 7.27 -4.97 7.42
CA GLU A 20 6.85 -6.34 7.21
C GLU A 20 7.13 -6.81 5.78
N GLY A 21 7.32 -8.13 5.61
CA GLY A 21 7.63 -8.72 4.31
C GLY A 21 9.01 -8.28 3.82
N ASN A 22 9.07 -7.78 2.59
CA ASN A 22 10.29 -7.29 1.96
C ASN A 22 10.59 -5.82 2.27
N ALA A 23 9.73 -5.12 3.02
CA ALA A 23 9.96 -3.72 3.34
C ALA A 23 11.22 -3.57 4.22
N SER A 24 12.08 -2.62 3.86
CA SER A 24 13.34 -2.35 4.54
C SER A 24 13.28 -1.07 5.37
N GLU A 25 14.14 -0.99 6.39
CA GLU A 25 14.35 0.26 7.12
C GLU A 25 14.87 1.36 6.18
N PRO A 26 14.55 2.64 6.44
CA PRO A 26 14.91 3.72 5.54
C PRO A 26 16.41 3.85 5.30
N SER A 27 16.82 3.91 4.04
CA SER A 27 18.16 4.28 3.60
C SER A 27 18.10 5.58 2.81
N ASN A 28 18.94 6.57 3.15
CA ASN A 28 18.90 7.91 2.54
C ASN A 28 17.49 8.56 2.54
N LYS A 29 16.74 8.38 3.63
CA LYS A 29 15.33 8.83 3.81
C LYS A 29 14.31 8.16 2.88
N LEU A 30 14.67 7.13 2.12
CA LEU A 30 13.76 6.34 1.28
C LEU A 30 13.52 4.98 1.90
N VAL A 31 12.32 4.44 1.68
CA VAL A 31 11.93 3.10 2.13
C VAL A 31 11.65 2.26 0.90
N ASP A 32 12.40 1.17 0.73
CA ASP A 32 12.05 0.15 -0.25
C ASP A 32 10.97 -0.74 0.36
N LEU A 33 9.76 -0.67 -0.20
CA LEU A 33 8.60 -1.47 0.26
C LEU A 33 8.61 -2.88 -0.32
N THR A 34 9.27 -3.07 -1.46
CA THR A 34 9.43 -4.37 -2.14
C THR A 34 10.91 -4.75 -2.18
N CYS A 35 11.25 -5.85 -2.84
CA CYS A 35 12.64 -6.23 -3.02
C CYS A 35 13.38 -5.10 -3.74
N ASN A 36 14.53 -4.72 -3.19
CA ASN A 36 15.31 -3.62 -3.74
C ASN A 36 15.98 -3.99 -5.07
N GLU A 37 16.58 -2.98 -5.68
CA GLU A 37 17.32 -3.05 -6.93
C GLU A 37 18.51 -4.03 -6.94
N PHE A 38 18.92 -4.57 -5.79
CA PHE A 38 20.03 -5.52 -5.67
C PHE A 38 19.55 -6.97 -5.49
N ALA A 39 18.23 -7.20 -5.42
CA ALA A 39 17.68 -8.53 -5.26
C ALA A 39 17.89 -9.38 -6.53
N GLU A 40 18.24 -10.65 -6.34
CA GLU A 40 18.42 -11.63 -7.43
C GLU A 40 17.11 -11.94 -8.18
N THR A 41 15.96 -11.71 -7.54
CA THR A 41 14.62 -11.81 -8.13
C THR A 41 13.73 -10.68 -7.63
N ILE A 42 12.98 -10.08 -8.54
CA ILE A 42 11.95 -9.06 -8.24
C ILE A 42 10.53 -9.65 -8.19
N HIS A 43 10.39 -10.96 -8.42
CA HIS A 43 9.09 -11.62 -8.49
C HIS A 43 8.51 -11.88 -7.10
N LYS A 44 7.19 -11.66 -6.96
CA LYS A 44 6.40 -11.95 -5.75
C LYS A 44 6.84 -11.21 -4.49
N CYS A 45 7.55 -10.09 -4.68
CA CYS A 45 7.95 -9.22 -3.59
C CYS A 45 6.74 -8.46 -3.04
N LYS A 46 6.60 -8.47 -1.71
CA LYS A 46 5.55 -7.74 -1.01
C LYS A 46 6.07 -7.23 0.32
N GLY A 47 5.74 -6.00 0.68
CA GLY A 47 6.08 -5.48 1.98
C GLY A 47 5.16 -4.35 2.40
N ARG A 48 5.19 -4.05 3.69
CA ARG A 48 4.44 -2.95 4.28
C ARG A 48 5.32 -2.17 5.22
N MET A 49 5.19 -0.85 5.17
CA MET A 49 5.58 0.04 6.25
C MET A 49 4.30 0.60 6.87
N SER A 50 4.18 0.53 8.19
CA SER A 50 3.02 1.04 8.93
C SER A 50 3.46 1.77 10.19
N TYR A 51 2.62 2.68 10.69
CA TYR A 51 2.79 3.27 12.00
C TYR A 51 2.53 2.21 13.08
N ALA A 52 3.46 2.03 14.01
CA ALA A 52 3.47 0.92 14.96
C ALA A 52 2.43 1.05 16.08
N HIS A 53 1.79 2.23 16.23
CA HIS A 53 0.83 2.52 17.29
C HIS A 53 -0.59 2.67 16.76
N ALA A 54 -1.58 2.34 17.58
CA ALA A 54 -2.98 2.49 17.23
C ALA A 54 -3.36 3.97 17.03
N VAL A 55 -4.11 4.25 15.97
CA VAL A 55 -4.71 5.58 15.71
C VAL A 55 -6.23 5.43 15.81
N LYS A 56 -6.86 6.23 16.69
CA LYS A 56 -8.31 6.18 16.90
C LYS A 56 -9.04 6.99 15.82
N PHE A 57 -9.73 6.30 14.91
CA PHE A 57 -10.54 6.93 13.85
C PHE A 57 -12.02 7.08 14.19
N TYR A 58 -12.51 6.32 15.15
CA TYR A 58 -13.91 6.32 15.56
C TYR A 58 -14.04 6.18 17.09
N ASP A 59 -14.92 6.97 17.68
CA ASP A 59 -15.33 6.83 19.08
C ASP A 59 -16.78 6.35 19.13
N ALA A 60 -16.98 5.11 19.60
CA ALA A 60 -18.31 4.52 19.68
C ALA A 60 -19.19 5.12 20.80
N THR A 61 -18.59 5.80 21.78
CA THR A 61 -19.31 6.45 22.87
C THR A 61 -19.86 7.81 22.44
N THR A 62 -19.06 8.59 21.72
CA THR A 62 -19.46 9.94 21.28
C THR A 62 -20.04 9.96 19.86
N GLY A 63 -19.77 8.93 19.05
CA GLY A 63 -20.10 8.89 17.63
C GLY A 63 -19.16 9.72 16.75
N GLU A 64 -18.08 10.27 17.31
CA GLU A 64 -17.13 11.11 16.59
C GLU A 64 -16.25 10.30 15.63
N VAL A 65 -16.00 10.88 14.46
CA VAL A 65 -15.13 10.31 13.42
C VAL A 65 -13.97 11.28 13.18
N ALA A 66 -12.75 10.76 13.18
CA ALA A 66 -11.56 11.56 12.91
C ALA A 66 -11.48 11.95 11.43
N SER A 67 -11.11 13.20 11.17
CA SER A 67 -10.66 13.65 9.85
C SER A 67 -9.13 13.57 9.79
N PHE A 68 -8.58 13.15 8.66
CA PHE A 68 -7.14 13.07 8.46
C PHE A 68 -6.74 13.55 7.06
N SER A 69 -5.47 13.89 6.92
CA SER A 69 -4.83 14.19 5.64
C SER A 69 -3.44 13.56 5.65
N THR A 70 -3.06 12.95 4.53
CA THR A 70 -1.72 12.39 4.34
C THR A 70 -1.12 12.97 3.07
N ARG A 71 0.21 13.10 3.06
CA ARG A 71 0.97 13.45 1.86
C ARG A 71 2.29 12.70 1.91
N PHE A 72 2.58 11.98 0.85
CA PHE A 72 3.82 11.26 0.66
C PHE A 72 4.31 11.44 -0.77
N THR A 73 5.58 11.11 -0.98
CA THR A 73 6.20 11.07 -2.29
C THR A 73 6.75 9.67 -2.47
N PHE A 74 6.54 9.11 -3.65
CA PHE A 74 7.01 7.77 -3.99
C PHE A 74 7.51 7.77 -5.44
N ALA A 75 8.28 6.74 -5.78
CA ALA A 75 8.69 6.45 -7.15
C ALA A 75 8.56 4.95 -7.36
N ILE A 76 8.02 4.55 -8.52
CA ILE A 76 7.98 3.15 -8.96
C ILE A 76 9.00 3.04 -10.09
N ALA A 77 10.10 2.33 -9.83
CA ALA A 77 11.13 2.09 -10.83
C ALA A 77 10.82 0.78 -11.56
N ILE A 78 10.41 0.91 -12.82
CA ILE A 78 10.11 -0.22 -13.71
C ILE A 78 11.43 -0.72 -14.31
N ARG A 79 11.74 -2.00 -14.09
CA ARG A 79 12.89 -2.68 -14.70
C ARG A 79 12.43 -3.62 -15.78
N SER A 80 13.04 -3.51 -16.97
CA SER A 80 12.83 -4.48 -18.03
C SER A 80 13.50 -5.79 -17.65
N ASP A 81 12.70 -6.82 -17.37
CA ASP A 81 13.23 -8.18 -17.29
C ASP A 81 13.51 -8.68 -18.71
N SER A 82 14.80 -8.85 -19.04
CA SER A 82 15.23 -9.41 -20.32
C SER A 82 14.77 -10.85 -20.55
N SER A 83 14.40 -11.58 -19.48
CA SER A 83 13.90 -12.95 -19.53
C SER A 83 12.39 -13.05 -19.76
N ASN A 84 11.64 -11.98 -19.44
CA ASN A 84 10.21 -11.87 -19.73
C ASN A 84 9.87 -10.44 -20.20
N PRO A 85 10.17 -10.09 -21.46
CA PRO A 85 10.00 -8.73 -21.99
C PRO A 85 8.54 -8.26 -22.04
N THR A 86 7.57 -9.14 -21.79
CA THR A 86 6.14 -8.80 -21.68
C THR A 86 5.69 -8.48 -20.26
N ASP A 87 6.49 -8.81 -19.25
CA ASP A 87 6.19 -8.65 -17.82
C ASP A 87 7.12 -7.59 -17.22
N THR A 88 6.93 -6.34 -17.68
CA THR A 88 7.87 -5.26 -17.37
C THR A 88 7.42 -4.36 -16.25
N LYS A 89 6.17 -4.48 -15.78
CA LYS A 89 5.57 -3.59 -14.78
C LYS A 89 4.66 -4.35 -13.83
N GLY A 90 4.46 -3.84 -12.62
CA GLY A 90 3.48 -4.35 -11.67
C GLY A 90 4.06 -4.75 -10.31
N ASP A 91 3.23 -4.81 -9.27
CA ASP A 91 1.78 -4.59 -9.33
C ASP A 91 1.36 -3.17 -8.93
N GLY A 92 1.90 -2.60 -7.85
CA GLY A 92 1.61 -1.22 -7.47
C GLY A 92 2.00 -0.84 -6.04
N LEU A 93 1.37 0.22 -5.55
CA LEU A 93 1.52 0.74 -4.18
C LEU A 93 0.14 1.13 -3.62
N ALA A 94 -0.08 0.97 -2.32
CA ALA A 94 -1.27 1.50 -1.65
C ALA A 94 -0.94 2.21 -0.32
N PHE A 95 -1.63 3.33 -0.08
CA PHE A 95 -1.79 3.86 1.28
C PHE A 95 -3.01 3.20 1.91
N PHE A 96 -2.90 2.69 3.14
CA PHE A 96 -3.98 1.92 3.74
C PHE A 96 -4.25 2.28 5.21
N LEU A 97 -5.48 2.06 5.62
CA LEU A 97 -5.94 2.00 7.00
C LEU A 97 -6.45 0.57 7.27
N ALA A 98 -6.00 -0.05 8.35
CA ALA A 98 -6.41 -1.40 8.73
C ALA A 98 -6.71 -1.48 10.23
N ALA A 99 -7.34 -2.58 10.65
CA ALA A 99 -7.53 -2.85 12.07
C ALA A 99 -6.19 -2.93 12.80
N TYR A 100 -6.17 -2.55 14.08
CA TYR A 100 -5.00 -2.67 14.95
C TYR A 100 -5.14 -3.85 15.91
N PRO A 101 -4.14 -4.73 16.04
CA PRO A 101 -2.93 -4.79 15.22
C PRO A 101 -3.23 -5.33 13.81
N SER A 102 -2.51 -4.82 12.81
CA SER A 102 -2.51 -5.36 11.45
C SER A 102 -1.26 -6.19 11.22
N THR A 103 -1.36 -7.21 10.39
CA THR A 103 -0.23 -8.02 9.90
C THR A 103 -0.34 -8.19 8.39
N ILE A 104 0.78 -8.22 7.68
CA ILE A 104 0.75 -8.47 6.23
C ILE A 104 0.10 -9.84 5.98
N PRO A 105 -0.96 -9.96 5.17
CA PRO A 105 -1.58 -11.25 4.93
C PRO A 105 -0.64 -12.19 4.19
N SER A 106 -0.70 -13.50 4.48
CA SER A 106 0.04 -14.48 3.70
C SER A 106 -0.51 -14.54 2.27
N ASN A 107 0.37 -14.84 1.30
CA ASN A 107 0.00 -14.90 -0.12
C ASN A 107 -0.77 -13.65 -0.60
N SER A 108 -0.28 -12.46 -0.28
CA SER A 108 -0.86 -11.17 -0.68
C SER A 108 0.02 -10.41 -1.69
N ASP A 109 0.92 -11.11 -2.35
CA ASP A 109 1.74 -10.56 -3.43
C ASP A 109 0.91 -10.38 -4.70
N GLY A 110 1.51 -9.77 -5.72
CA GLY A 110 0.79 -9.48 -6.95
C GLY A 110 -0.16 -8.30 -6.79
N GLY A 111 -1.18 -8.28 -7.64
CA GLY A 111 -2.31 -7.34 -7.58
C GLY A 111 -3.08 -7.32 -6.28
N ASN A 112 -2.78 -8.17 -5.28
CA ASN A 112 -3.39 -8.04 -3.95
C ASN A 112 -2.71 -6.98 -3.05
N LEU A 113 -1.63 -6.34 -3.53
CA LEU A 113 -0.95 -5.18 -2.95
C LEU A 113 -0.53 -5.31 -1.46
N GLY A 114 -0.36 -6.53 -0.95
CA GLY A 114 -0.08 -6.76 0.47
C GLY A 114 -1.27 -6.52 1.40
N LEU A 115 -2.50 -6.37 0.86
CA LEU A 115 -3.71 -6.01 1.59
C LEU A 115 -4.72 -7.16 1.69
N LEU A 116 -4.78 -8.01 0.67
CA LEU A 116 -5.76 -9.09 0.57
C LEU A 116 -5.08 -10.45 0.40
N VAL A 117 -5.63 -11.49 1.04
CA VAL A 117 -5.14 -12.87 0.82
C VAL A 117 -5.60 -13.32 -0.56
N THR A 118 -4.67 -13.82 -1.39
CA THR A 118 -4.99 -14.36 -2.71
C THR A 118 -6.13 -15.40 -2.61
N LYS A 119 -7.05 -15.35 -3.57
CA LYS A 119 -8.28 -16.18 -3.69
C LYS A 119 -9.48 -15.73 -2.84
N HIS A 120 -9.34 -14.70 -2.01
CA HIS A 120 -10.50 -14.10 -1.35
C HIS A 120 -10.99 -12.89 -2.15
N PRO A 121 -12.29 -12.79 -2.48
CA PRO A 121 -12.80 -11.63 -3.20
C PRO A 121 -12.86 -10.38 -2.29
N LYS A 122 -12.94 -10.59 -0.96
CA LYS A 122 -13.07 -9.54 0.05
C LYS A 122 -12.41 -9.95 1.36
N ALA A 123 -11.96 -8.95 2.13
CA ALA A 123 -11.48 -9.09 3.49
C ALA A 123 -12.62 -8.95 4.51
N TYR A 124 -12.53 -9.70 5.61
CA TYR A 124 -13.53 -9.74 6.67
C TYR A 124 -12.90 -9.56 8.05
N GLY A 125 -13.72 -9.20 9.04
CA GLY A 125 -13.30 -9.10 10.43
C GLY A 125 -12.15 -8.09 10.64
N THR A 126 -11.06 -8.56 11.23
CA THR A 126 -9.83 -7.79 11.50
C THR A 126 -8.96 -7.59 10.27
N ASN A 127 -9.24 -8.27 9.15
CA ASN A 127 -8.50 -8.09 7.90
C ASN A 127 -9.09 -6.95 7.05
N ARG A 128 -10.20 -6.34 7.47
CA ARG A 128 -10.79 -5.21 6.76
C ARG A 128 -9.81 -4.04 6.67
N PHE A 129 -9.82 -3.39 5.53
CA PHE A 129 -8.99 -2.25 5.22
C PHE A 129 -9.77 -1.22 4.39
N ILE A 130 -9.24 -0.01 4.36
CA ILE A 130 -9.54 1.01 3.35
C ILE A 130 -8.20 1.38 2.73
N ALA A 131 -8.11 1.47 1.42
CA ALA A 131 -6.88 1.88 0.76
C ALA A 131 -7.12 2.87 -0.38
N VAL A 132 -6.07 3.62 -0.69
CA VAL A 132 -5.92 4.36 -1.94
C VAL A 132 -4.78 3.70 -2.68
N GLU A 133 -5.08 3.08 -3.80
CA GLU A 133 -4.12 2.34 -4.61
C GLU A 133 -3.57 3.19 -5.78
N PHE A 134 -2.37 2.82 -6.19
CA PHE A 134 -1.67 3.29 -7.38
C PHE A 134 -1.25 2.03 -8.13
N ASP A 135 -2.18 1.54 -8.95
CA ASP A 135 -2.07 0.27 -9.66
C ASP A 135 -1.42 0.49 -11.03
N THR A 136 -0.42 -0.34 -11.32
CA THR A 136 0.39 -0.30 -12.54
C THR A 136 0.26 -1.56 -13.40
N TYR A 137 -0.57 -2.52 -12.98
CA TYR A 137 -0.77 -3.80 -13.65
C TYR A 137 -2.25 -4.12 -13.80
N ASN A 138 -2.72 -4.20 -15.05
CA ASN A 138 -4.13 -4.46 -15.33
C ASN A 138 -4.51 -5.94 -15.12
N ASN A 139 -5.04 -6.24 -13.94
CA ASN A 139 -5.69 -7.49 -13.59
C ASN A 139 -7.13 -7.56 -14.16
N THR A 140 -7.77 -8.74 -14.06
CA THR A 140 -9.12 -8.96 -14.64
C THR A 140 -10.24 -8.19 -13.93
N TRP A 141 -9.99 -7.70 -12.72
CA TRP A 141 -10.93 -6.89 -11.94
C TRP A 141 -10.77 -5.39 -12.17
N ASP A 142 -9.74 -4.98 -12.90
CA ASP A 142 -9.41 -3.57 -13.08
C ASP A 142 -10.22 -2.91 -14.19
N PRO A 143 -10.29 -1.56 -14.19
CA PRO A 143 -10.96 -0.82 -15.25
C PRO A 143 -10.39 -1.14 -16.63
N SER A 144 -11.21 -1.71 -17.51
CA SER A 144 -10.81 -2.07 -18.88
C SER A 144 -10.38 -0.89 -19.77
N LYS A 145 -10.67 0.36 -19.36
CA LYS A 145 -10.38 1.57 -20.14
C LYS A 145 -8.99 2.15 -19.85
N THR A 146 -8.37 1.79 -18.74
CA THR A 146 -7.10 2.35 -18.27
C THR A 146 -6.19 1.22 -17.83
N TYR A 147 -4.96 1.19 -18.32
CA TYR A 147 -4.00 0.18 -17.89
C TYR A 147 -3.49 0.45 -16.47
N ASP A 148 -3.06 1.68 -16.21
CA ASP A 148 -2.64 2.16 -14.90
C ASP A 148 -3.73 3.04 -14.32
N HIS A 149 -4.01 2.93 -13.04
CA HIS A 149 -5.08 3.69 -12.40
C HIS A 149 -4.81 3.96 -10.92
N MET A 150 -5.61 4.86 -10.38
CA MET A 150 -5.75 5.05 -8.94
C MET A 150 -7.16 4.67 -8.55
N GLY A 151 -7.32 4.08 -7.37
CA GLY A 151 -8.60 3.57 -6.92
C GLY A 151 -8.77 3.65 -5.42
N VAL A 152 -10.02 3.52 -4.97
CA VAL A 152 -10.37 3.47 -3.54
C VAL A 152 -10.92 2.08 -3.21
N ASP A 153 -10.17 1.37 -2.38
CA ASP A 153 -10.50 0.03 -1.95
C ASP A 153 -11.26 0.04 -0.62
N ILE A 154 -12.36 -0.71 -0.57
CA ILE A 154 -13.13 -0.91 0.66
C ILE A 154 -13.19 -2.40 0.96
N SER A 155 -12.15 -2.89 1.64
CA SER A 155 -11.99 -4.30 2.04
C SER A 155 -12.07 -5.29 0.87
N ALA A 156 -11.81 -4.83 -0.34
CA ALA A 156 -11.75 -5.59 -1.58
C ALA A 156 -10.71 -4.90 -2.48
N ILE A 157 -10.07 -5.67 -3.36
CA ILE A 157 -9.10 -5.12 -4.32
C ILE A 157 -9.77 -4.60 -5.60
N GLU A 158 -11.03 -5.00 -5.82
CA GLU A 158 -11.85 -4.36 -6.83
C GLU A 158 -12.27 -3.00 -6.28
N SER A 159 -11.64 -1.95 -6.80
CA SER A 159 -11.87 -0.55 -6.43
C SER A 159 -13.34 -0.16 -6.54
N ALA A 160 -13.82 0.63 -5.58
CA ALA A 160 -15.20 1.09 -5.55
C ALA A 160 -15.51 2.16 -6.62
N GLU A 161 -14.49 2.93 -7.03
CA GLU A 161 -14.49 3.94 -8.11
C GLU A 161 -13.08 4.16 -8.68
#